data_AF-A0A511BAA4-F1
#
_entry.id   AF-A0A511BAA4-F1
#
_cell.length_a   1.000
_cell.length_b   1.000
_cell.length_c   1.000
_cell.angle_alpha   90.00
_cell.angle_beta   90.00
_cell.angle_gamma   90.00
#
_symmetry.space_group_name_H-M   'P 1'
#
loop_
_entity.id
_entity.type
_entity.pdbx_description
1 polymer ?
#
loop_
_entity_poly.entity_id
_entity_poly.type
_entity_poly.pdbx_seq_one_letter_code
_entity_poly.pdbx_strand_id
1 'polypeptide(L)'
;MDFEVFRPDLEQALAYSDGSKGGRAPFDPVLMSKILVIQTLNNLSGERTEYLINDRLSFMRFLGSGLSDRVPDAKTLWLFRERLTQAGAIERLFDRFDATLRNAGYLPMSG
;
A
#
# COMPACT_ATOMS: atom_id res chain seq x y z
N MET A 1 12.62 -0.29 -6.97
CA MET A 1 11.55 -1.30 -6.89
C MET A 1 10.31 -0.68 -7.49
N ASP A 2 9.92 -1.17 -8.66
CA ASP A 2 8.73 -0.69 -9.36
C ASP A 2 7.49 -1.31 -8.73
N PHE A 3 6.72 -0.52 -7.98
CA PHE A 3 5.48 -1.00 -7.36
C PHE A 3 4.34 -1.18 -8.38
N GLU A 4 4.50 -0.64 -9.59
CA GLU A 4 3.57 -0.84 -10.71
C GLU A 4 3.42 -2.33 -11.09
N VAL A 5 4.41 -3.18 -10.79
CA VAL A 5 4.31 -4.62 -11.04
C VAL A 5 3.23 -5.32 -10.22
N PHE A 6 2.78 -4.69 -9.12
CA PHE A 6 1.70 -5.20 -8.26
C PHE A 6 0.32 -4.67 -8.67
N ARG A 7 0.25 -3.63 -9.52
CA ARG A 7 -1.00 -3.04 -9.99
C ARG A 7 -2.03 -4.09 -10.46
N PRO A 8 -1.70 -5.05 -11.34
CA PRO A 8 -2.70 -6.02 -11.82
C PRO A 8 -3.28 -6.89 -10.69
N ASP A 9 -2.47 -7.36 -9.76
CA ASP A 9 -2.91 -8.15 -8.61
C ASP A 9 -3.79 -7.32 -7.66
N LEU A 10 -3.41 -6.05 -7.45
CA LEU A 10 -4.16 -5.13 -6.60
C LEU A 10 -5.52 -4.77 -7.21
N GLU A 11 -5.57 -4.47 -8.52
CA GLU A 11 -6.82 -4.16 -9.21
C GLU A 11 -7.76 -5.36 -9.24
N GLN A 12 -7.21 -6.56 -9.48
CA GLN A 12 -7.97 -7.81 -9.41
C GLN A 12 -8.52 -8.05 -7.99
N ALA A 13 -7.70 -7.87 -6.97
CA ALA A 13 -8.08 -8.10 -5.57
C ALA A 13 -9.09 -7.09 -5.03
N LEU A 14 -8.93 -5.82 -5.40
CA LEU A 14 -9.83 -4.75 -4.98
C LEU A 14 -11.15 -4.78 -5.75
N ALA A 15 -11.21 -5.59 -6.82
CA ALA A 15 -12.34 -5.69 -7.72
C ALA A 15 -12.91 -4.30 -8.02
N TYR A 16 -12.03 -3.34 -8.34
CA TYR A 16 -12.42 -1.99 -8.75
C TYR A 16 -13.24 -2.14 -10.04
N SER A 17 -14.52 -2.43 -9.86
CA SER A 17 -15.47 -2.50 -10.95
C SER A 17 -15.53 -1.11 -11.55
N ASP A 18 -15.34 -1.06 -12.86
CA ASP A 18 -15.59 0.07 -13.76
C ASP A 18 -16.56 1.06 -13.11
N GLY A 19 -16.10 2.30 -12.87
CA GLY A 19 -16.59 3.34 -11.93
C GLY A 19 -18.08 3.72 -11.96
N SER A 20 -18.94 2.71 -11.92
CA SER A 20 -20.37 2.72 -12.18
C SER A 20 -21.20 2.86 -10.90
N LYS A 21 -20.56 2.76 -9.73
CA LYS A 21 -21.21 3.01 -8.43
C LYS A 21 -20.65 4.29 -7.84
N GLY A 22 -21.34 5.39 -8.12
CA GLY A 22 -21.02 6.76 -7.71
C GLY A 22 -20.48 6.84 -6.29
N GLY A 23 -19.16 6.95 -6.20
CA GLY A 23 -18.40 7.07 -4.97
C GLY A 23 -17.14 7.88 -5.26
N ARG A 24 -16.55 8.43 -4.21
CA ARG A 24 -15.29 9.18 -4.31
C ARG A 24 -14.25 8.31 -5.01
N ALA A 25 -13.55 8.88 -5.99
CA ALA A 25 -12.50 8.17 -6.71
C ALA A 25 -11.55 7.49 -5.71
N PRO A 26 -11.32 6.18 -5.86
CA PRO A 26 -10.44 5.46 -4.97
C PRO A 26 -9.01 6.00 -5.08
N PHE A 27 -8.25 5.92 -3.97
CA PHE A 27 -6.82 6.17 -4.01
C PHE A 27 -6.13 5.16 -4.92
N ASP A 28 -5.05 5.60 -5.55
CA ASP A 28 -4.26 4.73 -6.42
C ASP A 28 -3.79 3.48 -5.63
N PRO A 29 -4.04 2.26 -6.12
CA PRO A 29 -3.74 1.03 -5.39
C PRO A 29 -2.24 0.85 -5.14
N VAL A 30 -1.39 1.40 -6.01
CA VAL A 30 0.06 1.34 -5.89
C VAL A 30 0.53 2.27 -4.76
N LEU A 31 -0.04 3.48 -4.66
CA LEU A 31 0.17 4.37 -3.50
C LEU A 31 -0.23 3.68 -2.18
N MET A 32 -1.43 3.10 -2.12
CA MET A 32 -1.94 2.42 -0.92
C MET A 32 -1.04 1.26 -0.49
N SER A 33 -0.51 0.50 -1.46
CA SER A 33 0.40 -0.61 -1.20
C SER A 33 1.75 -0.16 -0.66
N LYS A 34 2.29 0.95 -1.18
CA LYS A 34 3.51 1.56 -0.61
C LYS A 34 3.32 1.97 0.84
N ILE A 35 2.15 2.50 1.20
CA ILE A 35 1.85 2.89 2.58
C ILE A 35 1.75 1.66 3.49
N LEU A 36 1.15 0.56 3.04
CA LEU A 36 1.14 -0.70 3.79
C LEU A 36 2.56 -1.23 4.05
N VAL A 37 3.46 -1.08 3.08
CA VAL A 37 4.87 -1.45 3.24
C VAL A 37 5.54 -0.60 4.30
N ILE A 38 5.35 0.73 4.28
CA ILE A 38 5.87 1.62 5.35
C ILE A 38 5.32 1.18 6.70
N GLN A 39 4.02 0.92 6.79
CA GLN A 39 3.35 0.49 8.01
C GLN A 39 3.94 -0.81 8.54
N THR A 40 4.16 -1.80 7.68
CA THR A 40 4.69 -3.11 8.05
C THR A 40 6.17 -3.03 8.46
N LEU A 41 7.00 -2.33 7.68
CA LEU A 41 8.44 -2.20 7.95
C LEU A 41 8.74 -1.40 9.24
N ASN A 42 7.86 -0.48 9.62
CA ASN A 42 8.03 0.36 10.81
C ASN A 42 7.11 -0.06 11.97
N ASN A 43 6.37 -1.18 11.82
CA ASN A 43 5.39 -1.69 12.78
C ASN A 43 4.42 -0.61 13.31
N LEU A 44 3.89 0.22 12.39
CA LEU A 44 3.07 1.38 12.72
C LEU A 44 1.58 1.02 12.84
N SER A 45 0.88 1.73 13.72
CA SER A 45 -0.58 1.78 13.71
C SER A 45 -1.08 2.67 12.57
N GLY A 46 -2.36 2.51 12.18
CA GLY A 46 -2.95 3.32 11.11
C GLY A 46 -2.87 4.83 11.41
N GLU A 47 -3.16 5.24 12.65
CA GLU A 47 -3.04 6.62 13.13
C GLU A 47 -1.61 7.18 13.05
N ARG A 48 -0.60 6.39 13.44
CA ARG A 48 0.80 6.81 13.36
C ARG A 48 1.28 6.87 11.92
N THR A 49 0.76 5.99 11.07
CA THR A 49 1.08 5.97 9.64
C THR A 49 0.61 7.26 8.99
N GLU A 50 -0.64 7.68 9.23
CA GLU A 50 -1.19 8.95 8.75
C GLU A 50 -0.35 10.16 9.17
N TYR A 51 0.06 10.22 10.44
CA TYR A 51 0.90 11.30 10.94
C TYR A 51 2.30 11.30 10.28
N LEU A 52 2.95 10.14 10.24
CA LEU A 52 4.34 10.04 9.78
C LEU A 52 4.49 10.21 8.28
N ILE A 53 3.53 9.78 7.46
CA ILE A 53 3.61 9.99 6.00
C ILE A 53 3.47 11.47 5.63
N ASN A 54 2.81 12.28 6.46
CA ASN A 54 2.73 13.74 6.30
C ASN A 54 3.96 14.48 6.84
N ASP A 55 4.66 13.93 7.84
CA ASP A 55 5.78 14.59 8.52
C ASP A 55 7.16 14.16 7.99
N ARG A 56 7.31 12.90 7.58
CA ARG A 56 8.60 12.34 7.14
C ARG A 56 8.84 12.57 5.64
N LEU A 57 9.79 13.44 5.33
CA LEU A 57 10.30 13.66 3.97
C LEU A 57 10.77 12.37 3.27
N SER A 58 11.31 11.40 4.02
CA SER A 58 11.68 10.09 3.48
C SER A 58 10.48 9.30 2.97
N PHE A 59 9.34 9.38 3.67
CA PHE A 59 8.10 8.72 3.27
C PHE A 59 7.46 9.45 2.08
N MET A 60 7.43 10.78 2.08
CA MET A 60 6.96 11.55 0.94
C MET A 60 7.75 11.23 -0.34
N ARG A 61 9.09 11.18 -0.26
CA ARG A 61 9.96 10.81 -1.39
C ARG A 61 9.71 9.37 -1.86
N PHE A 62 9.44 8.44 -0.95
CA PHE A 62 9.15 7.05 -1.29
C PHE A 62 7.78 6.86 -1.97
N LEU A 63 6.77 7.57 -1.46
CA LEU A 63 5.43 7.55 -2.03
C LEU A 63 5.42 8.16 -3.44
N GLY A 64 6.31 9.13 -3.70
CA GLY A 64 6.35 9.88 -4.96
C GLY A 64 5.25 10.93 -5.05
N SER A 65 4.41 11.03 -4.01
CA SER A 65 3.48 12.12 -3.79
C SER A 65 4.25 13.37 -3.39
N GLY A 66 4.15 14.43 -4.18
CA GLY A 66 4.52 15.77 -3.71
C GLY A 66 3.67 16.16 -2.49
N LEU A 67 4.12 17.14 -1.70
CA LEU A 67 3.46 17.64 -0.47
C LEU A 67 1.96 17.98 -0.59
N SER A 68 1.41 18.02 -1.81
CA SER A 68 0.03 18.40 -2.11
C SER A 68 -0.90 17.25 -2.46
N ASP A 69 -0.39 16.01 -2.56
CA ASP A 69 -1.23 14.85 -2.87
C ASP A 69 -2.01 14.41 -1.63
N ARG A 70 -3.26 14.01 -1.83
CA ARG A 70 -4.14 13.65 -0.72
C ARG A 70 -3.67 12.34 -0.11
N VAL A 71 -3.35 12.37 1.17
CA VAL A 71 -2.95 11.18 1.92
C VAL A 71 -4.19 10.41 2.41
N PRO A 72 -4.24 9.08 2.30
CA PRO A 72 -5.31 8.28 2.87
C PRO A 72 -5.23 8.26 4.40
N ASP A 73 -6.38 8.39 5.05
CA ASP A 73 -6.50 8.30 6.49
C ASP A 73 -6.39 6.85 7.01
N ALA A 74 -6.23 6.70 8.32
CA ALA A 74 -6.10 5.40 8.98
C ALA A 74 -7.25 4.42 8.66
N LYS A 75 -8.48 4.92 8.52
CA LYS A 75 -9.66 4.09 8.21
C LYS A 75 -9.64 3.62 6.77
N THR A 76 -9.21 4.49 5.85
CA THR A 76 -9.02 4.14 4.44
C THR A 76 -7.95 3.04 4.27
N LEU A 77 -6.83 3.13 4.99
CA LEU A 77 -5.79 2.09 4.99
C LEU A 77 -6.30 0.76 5.56
N TRP A 78 -7.07 0.82 6.66
CA TRP A 78 -7.68 -0.37 7.25
C TRP A 78 -8.65 -1.05 6.27
N LEU A 79 -9.53 -0.30 5.62
CA LEU A 79 -10.48 -0.84 4.64
C LEU A 79 -9.78 -1.49 3.44
N PHE A 80 -8.68 -0.89 2.99
CA PHE A 80 -7.86 -1.44 1.92
C PHE A 80 -7.25 -2.80 2.31
N ARG A 81 -6.65 -2.88 3.50
CA ARG A 81 -6.12 -4.14 4.04
C ARG A 81 -7.20 -5.19 4.19
N GLU A 82 -8.38 -4.80 4.70
CA GLU A 82 -9.52 -5.69 4.86
C GLU A 82 -9.96 -6.27 3.51
N ARG A 83 -10.11 -5.44 2.47
CA ARG A 83 -10.47 -5.90 1.12
C ARG A 83 -9.47 -6.89 0.55
N LEU A 84 -8.17 -6.61 0.67
CA LEU A 84 -7.13 -7.54 0.23
C LEU A 84 -7.16 -8.86 1.00
N THR A 85 -7.53 -8.82 2.28
CA THR A 85 -7.66 -10.01 3.14
C THR A 85 -8.89 -10.83 2.74
N GLN A 86 -10.04 -10.18 2.54
CA GLN A 86 -11.27 -10.84 2.09
C GLN A 86 -11.13 -11.46 0.69
N ALA A 87 -10.34 -10.84 -0.19
CA ALA A 87 -10.03 -11.37 -1.50
C ALA A 87 -8.98 -12.50 -1.49
N GLY A 88 -8.38 -12.83 -0.33
CA GLY A 88 -7.27 -13.78 -0.24
C GLY A 88 -6.00 -13.33 -0.99
N ALA A 89 -5.94 -12.05 -1.36
CA ALA A 89 -4.85 -11.49 -2.16
C ALA A 89 -3.73 -10.92 -1.30
N ILE A 90 -3.98 -10.66 -0.02
CA ILE A 90 -2.97 -10.10 0.88
C ILE A 90 -1.75 -11.02 1.00
N GLU A 91 -1.95 -12.33 1.13
CA GLU A 91 -0.86 -13.30 1.22
C GLU A 91 -0.04 -13.34 -0.07
N ARG A 92 -0.71 -13.32 -1.23
CA ARG A 92 -0.02 -13.28 -2.53
C ARG A 92 0.74 -11.99 -2.76
N LEU A 93 0.20 -10.86 -2.31
CA LEU A 93 0.87 -9.58 -2.39
C LEU A 93 2.15 -9.59 -1.53
N PHE A 94 2.07 -10.09 -0.29
CA PHE A 94 3.22 -10.18 0.60
C PHE A 94 4.26 -11.19 0.11
N ASP A 95 3.86 -12.36 -0.40
CA ASP A 95 4.77 -13.34 -1.01
C ASP A 95 5.53 -12.75 -2.19
N ARG A 96 4.83 -12.08 -3.10
CA ARG A 96 5.45 -11.43 -4.26
C ARG A 96 6.31 -10.24 -3.86
N PHE A 97 5.94 -9.52 -2.80
CA PHE A 97 6.73 -8.47 -2.21
C PHE A 97 8.04 -9.02 -1.62
N ASP A 98 7.97 -10.10 -0.84
CA ASP A 98 9.13 -10.82 -0.29
C ASP A 98 10.04 -11.34 -1.40
N ALA A 99 9.47 -11.97 -2.44
CA ALA A 99 10.22 -12.43 -3.61
C ALA A 99 10.94 -11.28 -4.32
N THR A 100 10.30 -10.13 -4.44
CA THR A 100 10.91 -8.94 -5.07
C THR A 100 12.00 -8.36 -4.17
N LEU A 101 11.82 -8.32 -2.85
CA LEU A 101 12.86 -7.91 -1.90
C LEU A 101 14.07 -8.83 -1.97
N ARG A 102 13.85 -10.15 -1.95
CA ARG A 102 14.91 -11.16 -2.13
C ARG A 102 15.66 -10.97 -3.43
N ASN A 103 14.95 -10.74 -4.54
CA ASN A 103 15.56 -10.50 -5.84
C ASN A 103 16.35 -9.18 -5.87
N ALA A 104 15.88 -8.16 -5.16
CA ALA A 104 16.57 -6.89 -4.99
C ALA A 104 17.74 -6.94 -3.98
N GLY A 105 18.04 -8.11 -3.40
CA GLY A 105 19.12 -8.29 -2.42
C GLY A 105 18.81 -7.79 -1.01
N TYR A 106 17.57 -7.38 -0.75
CA TYR A 106 17.09 -7.09 0.59
C TYR A 106 16.56 -8.38 1.21
N LEU A 107 17.39 -9.03 2.03
CA LEU A 107 16.95 -10.12 2.90
C LEU A 107 16.15 -9.50 4.05
N PRO A 108 14.83 -9.76 4.19
CA PRO A 108 14.21 -9.59 5.49
C PRO A 108 14.84 -10.64 6.41
N MET A 109 15.62 -10.19 7.39
CA MET A 109 15.94 -11.02 8.54
C MET A 109 14.63 -11.26 9.30
N SER A 110 13.93 -12.33 8.96
CA SER A 110 12.90 -12.92 9.80
C SER A 110 13.59 -13.47 11.04
N GLY A 111 13.41 -12.79 12.17
CA GLY A 111 13.69 -13.28 13.52
C GLY A 111 12.39 -13.35 14.30
#